data_AF-A0A7G8D790-F1
#
_entry.id   AF-A0A7G8D790-F1
#
_cell.length_a   1.000
_cell.length_b   1.000
_cell.length_c   1.000
_cell.angle_alpha   90.00
_cell.angle_beta   90.00
_cell.angle_gamma   90.00
#
_symmetry.space_group_name_H-M   'P 1'
#
loop_
_entity.id
_entity.type
_entity.pdbx_description
1 polymer ?
#
loop_
_entity_poly.entity_id
_entity_poly.type
_entity_poly.pdbx_seq_one_letter_code
_entity_poly.pdbx_strand_id
1 'polypeptide(L)'
;MLHFGETESLALCKMAQRQGVSDGDRHALRCRLVDVHARLRSHWRLPLNSYGLKTVANWLGFSWSQAGVDGARALLWWRQWRGTGPLDRGHVQALRWIFTYNRDDCLATWTVAAWMLAADSPSQPRVGGSQKALGRAMETSTSLLPACSVSASSA
;
A
#
# COMPACT_ATOMS: atom_id res chain seq x y z
N MET A 1 11.39 8.28 -2.07
CA MET A 1 9.96 7.95 -2.21
C MET A 1 9.85 6.53 -2.72
N LEU A 2 9.04 5.69 -2.09
CA LEU A 2 8.77 4.34 -2.58
C LEU A 2 7.79 4.42 -3.76
N HIS A 3 7.97 3.55 -4.75
CA HIS A 3 7.00 3.33 -5.82
C HIS A 3 7.02 1.86 -6.26
N PHE A 4 6.02 1.46 -7.04
CA PHE A 4 5.87 0.07 -7.46
C PHE A 4 5.77 -0.02 -8.99
N GLY A 5 6.90 -0.27 -9.64
CA GLY A 5 7.01 -0.27 -11.10
C GLY A 5 7.30 1.11 -11.67
N GLU A 6 7.17 1.27 -12.99
CA GLU A 6 7.76 2.41 -13.69
C GLU A 6 6.86 3.66 -13.78
N THR A 7 5.56 3.50 -13.53
CA THR A 7 4.58 4.55 -13.85
C THR A 7 4.81 5.83 -13.06
N GLU A 8 4.96 5.76 -11.73
CA GLU A 8 5.13 6.94 -10.87
C GLU A 8 6.45 7.65 -11.15
N SER A 9 7.54 6.90 -11.36
CA SER A 9 8.86 7.48 -11.61
C SER A 9 8.88 8.25 -12.93
N LEU A 10 8.30 7.68 -13.98
CA LEU A 10 8.14 8.34 -15.28
C LEU A 10 7.23 9.57 -15.18
N ALA A 11 6.10 9.46 -14.48
CA ALA A 11 5.16 10.57 -14.30
C ALA A 11 5.79 11.76 -13.57
N LEU A 12 6.50 11.50 -12.47
CA LEU A 12 7.19 12.53 -11.69
C LEU A 12 8.32 13.20 -12.48
N CYS A 13 9.14 12.41 -13.19
CA CYS A 13 10.21 12.97 -14.01
C CYS A 13 9.66 13.84 -15.16
N LYS A 14 8.60 13.39 -15.84
CA LYS A 14 7.91 14.16 -16.88
C LYS A 14 7.26 15.42 -16.33
N MET A 15 6.75 15.38 -15.10
CA MET A 15 6.19 16.56 -14.44
C MET A 15 7.29 17.57 -14.09
N ALA A 16 8.40 17.12 -13.49
CA ALA A 16 9.54 17.98 -13.17
C ALA A 16 10.09 18.68 -14.42
N GLN A 17 10.21 17.96 -15.54
CA GLN A 17 10.61 18.54 -16.82
C GLN A 17 9.64 19.64 -17.29
N ARG A 18 8.32 19.40 -17.21
CA ARG A 18 7.30 20.38 -17.59
C ARG A 18 7.29 21.63 -16.72
N GLN A 19 7.76 21.52 -15.48
CA GLN A 19 7.89 22.63 -14.54
C GLN A 19 9.24 23.37 -14.66
N GLY A 20 10.09 23.01 -15.63
CA GLY A 20 11.39 23.66 -15.83
C GLY A 20 12.45 23.31 -14.78
N VAL A 21 12.28 22.20 -14.04
CA VAL A 21 13.25 21.74 -13.04
C VAL A 21 14.58 21.39 -13.73
N SER A 22 15.70 21.84 -13.15
CA SER A 22 17.05 21.65 -13.71
C SER A 22 17.41 20.18 -13.89
N ASP A 23 18.31 19.87 -14.82
CA ASP A 23 18.76 18.50 -15.09
C ASP A 23 19.39 17.85 -13.85
N GLY A 24 20.16 18.63 -13.07
CA GLY A 24 20.75 18.21 -11.80
C GLY A 24 19.67 17.84 -10.77
N ASP A 25 18.64 18.66 -10.61
CA ASP A 25 17.54 18.39 -9.68
C ASP A 25 16.69 17.21 -10.13
N ARG A 26 16.46 17.04 -11.43
CA ARG A 26 15.75 15.87 -11.99
C ARG A 26 16.55 14.58 -11.77
N HIS A 27 17.88 14.65 -11.88
CA HIS A 27 18.75 13.53 -11.55
C HIS A 27 18.68 13.20 -10.05
N ALA A 28 18.81 14.22 -9.19
CA ALA A 28 18.68 14.06 -7.74
C ALA A 28 17.31 13.48 -7.34
N LEU A 29 16.22 13.91 -8.00
CA LEU A 29 14.89 13.34 -7.82
C LEU A 29 14.89 11.84 -8.15
N ARG A 30 15.43 11.45 -9.32
CA ARG A 30 15.51 10.04 -9.74
C ARG A 30 16.28 9.19 -8.74
N CYS A 31 17.42 9.65 -8.24
CA CYS A 31 18.22 8.92 -7.25
C CYS A 31 17.49 8.68 -5.92
N ARG A 32 16.46 9.48 -5.61
CA ARG A 32 15.65 9.35 -4.39
C ARG A 32 14.42 8.45 -4.57
N LEU A 33 14.15 7.99 -5.80
CA LEU A 33 13.06 7.05 -6.08
C LEU A 33 13.55 5.62 -5.83
N VAL A 34 12.76 4.85 -5.08
CA VAL A 34 13.07 3.47 -4.75
C VAL A 34 11.99 2.58 -5.33
N ASP A 35 12.35 1.79 -6.33
CA ASP A 35 11.45 0.83 -6.97
C ASP A 35 11.36 -0.44 -6.12
N VAL A 36 10.24 -0.60 -5.41
CA VAL A 36 9.95 -1.77 -4.59
C VAL A 36 9.74 -3.01 -5.47
N HIS A 37 9.12 -2.84 -6.64
CA HIS A 37 8.82 -3.95 -7.56
C HIS A 37 10.11 -4.52 -8.17
N ALA A 38 11.01 -3.67 -8.62
CA ALA A 38 12.30 -4.09 -9.18
C ALA A 38 13.15 -4.83 -8.14
N ARG A 39 13.18 -4.34 -6.89
CA ARG A 39 13.86 -5.02 -5.78
C ARG A 39 13.21 -6.37 -5.45
N LEU A 40 11.88 -6.40 -5.38
CA LEU A 40 11.13 -7.62 -5.09
C LEU A 40 11.44 -8.73 -6.11
N ARG A 41 11.39 -8.41 -7.41
CA ARG A 41 11.66 -9.36 -8.49
C ARG A 41 13.11 -9.85 -8.52
N SER A 42 14.05 -8.99 -8.12
CA SER A 42 15.47 -9.32 -8.14
C SER A 42 15.87 -10.26 -7.02
N HIS A 43 15.28 -10.11 -5.82
CA HIS A 43 15.76 -10.81 -4.62
C HIS A 43 14.84 -11.91 -4.09
N TRP A 44 13.54 -11.93 -4.43
CA TRP A 44 12.60 -12.93 -3.93
C TRP A 44 11.99 -13.79 -5.03
N ARG A 45 11.63 -15.02 -4.66
CA ARG A 45 10.91 -16.01 -5.49
C ARG A 45 9.63 -16.43 -4.78
N LEU A 46 8.59 -15.62 -4.94
CA LEU A 46 7.24 -15.87 -4.46
C LEU A 46 6.50 -16.87 -5.37
N PRO A 47 5.64 -17.74 -4.81
CA PRO A 47 4.83 -18.69 -5.57
C PRO A 47 3.61 -18.00 -6.20
N LEU A 48 3.86 -17.04 -7.09
CA LEU A 48 2.84 -16.18 -7.71
C LEU A 48 2.97 -16.18 -9.24
N ASN A 49 1.83 -16.14 -9.92
CA ASN A 49 1.77 -16.05 -11.39
C ASN A 49 2.22 -14.68 -11.91
N SER A 50 2.17 -13.64 -11.07
CA SER A 50 2.65 -12.29 -11.41
C SER A 50 3.11 -11.55 -10.16
N TYR A 51 3.98 -10.55 -10.37
CA TYR A 51 4.50 -9.69 -9.30
C TYR A 51 3.81 -8.33 -9.31
N GLY A 52 2.63 -8.23 -9.90
CA GLY A 52 1.82 -7.01 -9.82
C GLY A 52 1.47 -6.70 -8.38
N LEU A 53 1.37 -5.40 -8.05
CA LEU A 53 1.17 -4.90 -6.68
C LEU A 53 0.03 -5.64 -5.97
N LYS A 54 -1.12 -5.76 -6.63
CA LYS A 54 -2.28 -6.46 -6.07
C LYS A 54 -2.04 -7.93 -5.80
N THR A 55 -1.39 -8.63 -6.73
CA THR A 55 -1.10 -10.07 -6.58
C THR A 55 -0.22 -10.29 -5.35
N VAL A 56 0.86 -9.51 -5.24
CA VAL A 56 1.81 -9.60 -4.13
C VAL A 56 1.16 -9.18 -2.81
N ALA A 57 0.50 -8.02 -2.78
CA ALA A 57 -0.12 -7.51 -1.56
C ALA A 57 -1.25 -8.43 -1.06
N ASN A 58 -2.06 -9.01 -1.95
CA ASN A 58 -3.07 -10.01 -1.58
C ASN A 58 -2.43 -11.27 -0.99
N TRP A 59 -1.33 -11.75 -1.57
CA TRP A 59 -0.59 -12.88 -1.03
C TRP A 59 -0.03 -12.62 0.37
N LEU A 60 0.37 -11.37 0.63
CA LEU A 60 0.79 -10.89 1.95
C LEU A 60 -0.38 -10.61 2.92
N GLY A 61 -1.63 -10.83 2.51
CA GLY A 61 -2.80 -10.61 3.36
C GLY A 61 -3.26 -9.15 3.47
N PHE A 62 -2.82 -8.26 2.58
CA PHE A 62 -3.28 -6.88 2.55
C PHE A 62 -4.79 -6.80 2.28
N SER A 63 -5.49 -5.97 3.06
CA SER A 63 -6.94 -5.76 2.93
C SER A 63 -7.24 -4.45 2.21
N TRP A 64 -7.84 -4.56 1.03
CA TRP A 64 -8.27 -3.40 0.24
C TRP A 64 -9.57 -2.83 0.79
N SER A 65 -9.66 -1.51 0.88
CA SER A 65 -10.89 -0.82 1.28
C SER A 65 -11.95 -0.83 0.15
N GLN A 66 -11.51 -0.95 -1.11
CA GLN A 66 -12.39 -1.06 -2.26
C GLN A 66 -12.24 -2.41 -2.97
N ALA A 67 -13.31 -3.19 -3.00
CA ALA A 67 -13.31 -4.50 -3.64
C ALA A 67 -13.30 -4.40 -5.19
N GLY A 68 -12.42 -5.16 -5.83
CA GLY A 68 -12.44 -5.37 -7.28
C GLY A 68 -12.19 -4.11 -8.13
N VAL A 69 -11.57 -3.08 -7.56
CA VAL A 69 -11.21 -1.83 -8.28
C VAL A 69 -9.82 -1.96 -8.86
N ASP A 70 -9.64 -1.73 -10.16
CA ASP A 70 -8.35 -1.72 -10.85
C ASP A 70 -7.98 -0.36 -11.46
N GLY A 71 -6.80 -0.30 -12.08
CA GLY A 71 -6.29 0.92 -12.70
C GLY A 71 -7.20 1.43 -13.83
N ALA A 72 -7.89 0.55 -14.56
CA ALA A 72 -8.83 0.95 -15.59
C ALA A 72 -10.05 1.67 -14.98
N ARG A 73 -10.56 1.16 -13.85
CA ARG A 73 -11.63 1.82 -13.09
C ARG A 73 -11.17 3.16 -12.49
N ALA A 74 -9.97 3.23 -11.93
CA ALA A 74 -9.41 4.50 -11.44
C ALA A 74 -9.27 5.55 -12.56
N LEU A 75 -8.85 5.12 -13.77
CA LEU A 75 -8.77 5.98 -14.95
C LEU A 75 -10.15 6.48 -15.40
N LEU A 76 -11.17 5.61 -15.36
CA LEU A 76 -12.55 6.00 -15.66
C LEU A 76 -13.05 7.07 -14.68
N TRP A 77 -12.85 6.88 -13.38
CA TRP A 77 -13.19 7.87 -12.37
C TRP A 77 -12.46 9.19 -12.58
N TRP A 78 -11.18 9.14 -12.98
CA TRP A 78 -10.45 10.36 -13.28
C TRP A 78 -11.05 11.12 -14.45
N ARG A 79 -11.46 10.43 -15.53
CA ARG A 79 -12.15 11.06 -16.66
C ARG A 79 -13.48 11.68 -16.23
N GLN A 80 -14.25 10.94 -15.42
CA GLN A 80 -15.53 11.43 -14.88
C GLN A 80 -15.36 12.65 -13.99
N TRP A 81 -14.34 12.69 -13.13
CA TRP A 81 -14.06 13.85 -12.30
C TRP A 81 -13.55 15.04 -13.13
N ARG A 82 -12.65 14.78 -14.09
CA ARG A 82 -12.01 15.83 -14.90
C ARG A 82 -13.04 16.63 -15.70
N GLY A 83 -14.14 15.99 -16.11
CA GLY A 83 -15.17 16.61 -16.95
C GLY A 83 -14.58 17.09 -18.28
N THR A 84 -15.06 18.22 -18.77
CA THR A 84 -14.53 18.85 -19.99
C THR A 84 -13.36 19.79 -19.71
N GLY A 85 -13.15 20.20 -18.46
CA GLY A 85 -12.02 21.06 -18.09
C GLY A 85 -12.09 21.64 -16.68
N PRO A 86 -11.20 22.59 -16.34
CA PRO A 86 -11.21 23.26 -15.04
C PRO A 86 -12.51 23.99 -14.70
N LEU A 87 -13.21 24.51 -15.70
CA LEU A 87 -14.46 25.26 -15.54
C LEU A 87 -15.70 24.37 -15.49
N ASP A 88 -15.55 23.08 -15.78
CA ASP A 88 -16.64 22.12 -15.86
C ASP A 88 -16.13 20.75 -15.36
N ARG A 89 -16.00 20.67 -14.03
CA ARG A 89 -15.65 19.43 -13.33
C ARG A 89 -16.86 18.53 -13.30
N GLY A 90 -16.64 17.24 -13.55
CA GLY A 90 -17.70 16.26 -13.45
C GLY A 90 -17.85 15.74 -12.02
N HIS A 91 -17.97 14.43 -11.86
CA HIS A 91 -18.49 13.82 -10.65
C HIS A 91 -17.53 13.90 -9.46
N VAL A 92 -17.85 14.70 -8.43
CA VAL A 92 -17.01 14.89 -7.22
C VAL A 92 -16.76 13.58 -6.47
N GLN A 93 -17.72 12.66 -6.45
CA GLN A 93 -17.55 11.36 -5.81
C GLN A 93 -16.48 10.50 -6.49
N ALA A 94 -16.26 10.69 -7.80
CA ALA A 94 -15.18 10.00 -8.52
C ALA A 94 -13.80 10.38 -7.97
N LEU A 95 -13.60 11.64 -7.55
CA LEU A 95 -12.36 12.05 -6.88
C LEU A 95 -12.18 11.35 -5.53
N ARG A 96 -13.24 11.22 -4.75
CA ARG A 96 -13.20 10.50 -3.45
C ARG A 96 -12.80 9.03 -3.64
N TRP A 97 -13.31 8.38 -4.69
CA TRP A 97 -12.94 7.01 -5.01
C TRP A 97 -11.47 6.90 -5.44
N ILE A 98 -10.97 7.84 -6.26
CA ILE A 98 -9.55 7.88 -6.64
C ILE A 98 -8.65 8.06 -5.43
N PHE A 99 -8.99 8.95 -4.49
CA PHE A 99 -8.19 9.13 -3.28
C PHE A 99 -8.14 7.88 -2.41
N THR A 100 -9.26 7.18 -2.29
CA THR A 100 -9.30 5.91 -1.57
C THR A 100 -8.46 4.84 -2.28
N TYR A 101 -8.60 4.72 -3.60
CA TYR A 101 -7.79 3.81 -4.41
C TYR A 101 -6.28 4.08 -4.28
N ASN A 102 -5.86 5.34 -4.43
CA ASN A 102 -4.45 5.74 -4.31
C ASN A 102 -3.90 5.51 -2.90
N ARG A 103 -4.72 5.76 -1.87
CA ARG A 103 -4.35 5.49 -0.47
C ARG A 103 -4.06 4.00 -0.28
N ASP A 104 -4.94 3.14 -0.79
CA ASP A 104 -4.75 1.69 -0.69
C ASP A 104 -3.50 1.24 -1.46
N ASP A 105 -3.25 1.76 -2.67
CA ASP A 105 -2.03 1.44 -3.45
C ASP A 105 -0.75 1.85 -2.70
N CYS A 106 -0.75 3.02 -2.02
CA CYS A 106 0.36 3.43 -1.16
C CYS A 106 0.56 2.51 0.05
N LEU A 107 -0.53 2.13 0.74
CA LEU A 107 -0.48 1.23 1.89
C LEU A 107 -0.05 -0.19 1.48
N ALA A 108 -0.51 -0.67 0.32
CA ALA A 108 -0.08 -1.94 -0.26
C ALA A 108 1.41 -1.92 -0.60
N THR A 109 1.89 -0.84 -1.23
CA THR A 109 3.32 -0.67 -1.54
C THR A 109 4.17 -0.67 -0.27
N TRP A 110 3.71 0.03 0.77
CA TRP A 110 4.36 0.02 2.08
C TRP A 110 4.36 -1.37 2.71
N THR A 111 3.25 -2.10 2.65
CA THR A 111 3.13 -3.46 3.19
C THR A 111 4.16 -4.40 2.56
N VAL A 112 4.32 -4.33 1.24
CA VAL A 112 5.34 -5.11 0.52
C VAL A 112 6.75 -4.73 0.97
N ALA A 113 7.06 -3.44 1.04
CA ALA A 113 8.38 -2.97 1.46
C ALA A 113 8.71 -3.35 2.92
N ALA A 114 7.74 -3.23 3.83
CA ALA A 114 7.89 -3.61 5.24
C ALA A 114 8.12 -5.11 5.38
N TRP A 115 7.38 -5.93 4.62
CA TRP A 115 7.59 -7.37 4.59
C TRP A 115 8.99 -7.74 4.07
N MET A 116 9.47 -7.08 3.01
CA MET A 116 10.82 -7.29 2.47
C MET A 116 11.90 -7.02 3.53
N LEU A 117 11.79 -5.90 4.26
CA LEU A 117 12.73 -5.54 5.32
C LEU A 117 12.72 -6.54 6.49
N ALA A 118 11.53 -7.02 6.88
CA ALA A 118 11.41 -8.04 7.91
C ALA A 118 12.01 -9.38 7.46
N ALA A 119 11.76 -9.78 6.20
CA ALA A 119 12.28 -11.02 5.61
C ALA A 119 13.81 -11.03 5.43
N ASP A 120 14.41 -9.85 5.24
CA ASP A 120 15.88 -9.68 5.14
C ASP A 120 16.58 -9.69 6.51
N SER A 121 15.82 -9.55 7.61
CA SER A 121 16.41 -9.56 8.95
C SER A 121 16.84 -10.98 9.35
N PRO A 122 18.08 -11.19 9.83
CA PRO A 122 18.66 -12.53 10.04
C PRO A 122 18.02 -13.37 11.17
N SER A 123 16.97 -12.88 11.82
CA SER A 123 16.41 -13.45 13.05
C SER A 123 14.99 -14.05 12.93
N GLN A 124 14.37 -14.09 11.74
CA GLN A 124 13.08 -14.77 11.58
C GLN A 124 13.21 -16.16 10.93
N PRO A 125 12.61 -17.22 11.52
CA PRO A 125 12.41 -18.47 10.79
C PRO A 125 11.54 -18.19 9.58
N ARG A 126 11.98 -18.64 8.40
CA ARG A 126 11.28 -18.44 7.12
C ARG A 126 9.95 -19.18 7.16
N VAL A 127 8.87 -18.52 7.59
CA VAL A 127 7.51 -19.06 7.53
C VAL A 127 7.06 -19.02 6.06
N GLY A 128 7.29 -20.12 5.36
CA GLY A 128 6.73 -20.37 4.05
C GLY A 128 5.27 -20.79 4.17
N GLY A 129 4.37 -20.02 3.56
CA GLY A 129 3.10 -20.51 3.01
C GLY A 129 1.90 -20.59 3.96
N SER A 130 0.82 -19.92 3.52
CA SER A 130 -0.59 -20.17 3.87
C SER A 130 -0.97 -20.18 5.35
N GLN A 131 -1.39 -19.03 5.88
CA GLN A 131 -2.44 -18.99 6.90
C GLN A 131 -3.78 -18.63 6.26
N LYS A 132 -4.37 -19.61 5.57
CA LYS A 132 -5.83 -19.73 5.44
C LYS A 132 -6.27 -20.96 6.21
N ALA A 133 -6.41 -20.81 7.53
CA ALA A 133 -7.26 -21.64 8.36
C ALA A 133 -7.32 -21.04 9.78
N LEU A 134 -8.29 -20.17 10.04
CA LEU A 134 -8.86 -20.08 11.38
C LEU A 134 -10.38 -19.98 11.25
N GLY A 135 -10.97 -21.14 10.96
CA GLY A 135 -12.36 -21.42 11.22
C GLY A 135 -12.48 -22.12 12.58
N ARG A 136 -13.10 -21.39 13.54
CA ARG A 136 -14.10 -21.86 14.50
C ARG A 136 -13.79 -23.04 15.45
N ALA A 137 -13.59 -22.71 16.73
CA ALA A 137 -14.19 -23.25 17.97
C ALA A 137 -13.41 -22.61 19.15
N MET A 138 -13.99 -21.93 20.14
CA MET A 138 -14.86 -22.40 21.23
C MET A 138 -15.35 -21.10 21.96
N GLU A 139 -16.65 -20.79 22.08
CA GLU A 139 -17.52 -21.08 23.26
C GLU A 139 -16.74 -21.29 24.58
N THR A 140 -17.10 -20.81 25.76
CA THR A 140 -18.04 -19.85 26.38
C THR A 140 -17.50 -19.72 27.82
N SER A 141 -17.80 -18.62 28.51
CA SER A 141 -17.76 -18.46 29.98
C SER A 141 -16.46 -18.81 30.74
N THR A 142 -15.85 -17.80 31.36
CA THR A 142 -15.84 -17.67 32.83
C THR A 142 -15.24 -16.32 33.21
N SER A 143 -16.10 -15.48 33.79
CA SER A 143 -15.77 -14.30 34.58
C SER A 143 -14.96 -14.68 35.81
N LEU A 144 -13.84 -14.02 36.08
CA LEU A 144 -13.33 -13.77 37.44
C LEU A 144 -12.41 -12.53 37.41
N LEU A 145 -12.89 -11.44 38.02
CA LEU A 145 -12.15 -10.24 38.36
C LEU A 145 -11.05 -10.56 39.41
N PRO A 146 -9.97 -9.75 39.49
CA PRO A 146 -9.30 -9.52 40.76
C PRO A 146 -9.67 -8.14 41.32
N ALA A 147 -9.95 -8.12 42.62
CA ALA A 147 -10.22 -6.95 43.43
C ALA A 147 -9.04 -5.97 43.41
N CYS A 148 -9.35 -4.68 43.21
CA CYS A 148 -8.40 -3.59 43.36
C CYS A 148 -8.50 -3.08 44.81
N SER A 149 -7.45 -3.31 45.61
CA SER A 149 -7.31 -2.74 46.96
C SER A 149 -6.81 -1.30 46.85
N VAL A 150 -7.62 -0.35 47.28
CA VAL A 150 -7.24 1.07 47.39
C VAL A 150 -6.67 1.31 48.78
N SER A 151 -5.38 1.64 48.87
CA SER A 151 -4.79 2.20 50.09
C SER A 151 -4.93 3.72 50.06
N ALA A 152 -5.58 4.26 51.08
CA ALA A 152 -5.61 5.68 51.37
C ALA A 152 -4.32 6.09 52.11
N SER A 153 -3.71 7.19 51.68
CA SER A 153 -2.83 8.00 52.53
C SER A 153 -2.95 9.47 52.12
N SER A 154 -3.46 10.21 53.10
CA SER A 154 -3.47 11.66 53.36
C SER A 154 -2.49 12.55 52.59
N ALA A 155 -3.05 13.65 52.05
CA ALA A 155 -2.70 15.02 52.41
C ALA A 155 -3.94 15.91 52.19
#